data_AF-A0A0M4QLU6-F1
#
_entry.id   AF-A0A0M4QLU6-F1
#
_cell.length_a   1.000
_cell.length_b   1.000
_cell.length_c   1.000
_cell.angle_alpha   90.00
_cell.angle_beta   90.00
_cell.angle_gamma   90.00
#
_symmetry.space_group_name_H-M   'P 1'
#
loop_
_entity.id
_entity.type
_entity.pdbx_description
1 polymer ?
#
loop_
_entity_poly.entity_id
_entity_poly.type
_entity_poly.pdbx_seq_one_letter_code
_entity_poly.pdbx_strand_id
1 'polypeptide(L)'
;MSDDRGLVTGRRILTVLLVLSAAVHVRLAFGATGPVLAGLDGLVAAAAVVSLLLLLRRTDGPALLACAVAGGLGVALFLVPGLLAAAQGANWTAWLDAWSFGGLLLDAMVVRIAVFTLRRAEGAPRR
;
A
#
# COMPACT_ATOMS: atom_id res chain seq x y z
N MET A 1 -15.01 1.96 26.44
CA MET A 1 -15.34 0.71 25.71
C MET A 1 -15.60 0.89 24.21
N SER A 2 -15.78 2.12 23.68
CA SER A 2 -16.01 2.36 22.24
C SER A 2 -14.71 2.31 21.39
N ASP A 3 -13.56 2.72 21.93
CA ASP A 3 -12.33 2.87 21.14
C ASP A 3 -11.63 1.56 20.74
N ASP A 4 -11.65 0.54 21.60
CA ASP A 4 -10.96 -0.72 21.33
C ASP A 4 -11.55 -1.44 20.09
N ARG A 5 -12.87 -1.34 19.89
CA ARG A 5 -13.54 -1.92 18.71
C ARG A 5 -13.12 -1.22 17.41
N GLY A 6 -12.91 0.10 17.46
CA GLY A 6 -12.43 0.88 16.33
C GLY A 6 -11.03 0.45 15.90
N LEU A 7 -10.12 0.26 16.85
CA LEU A 7 -8.74 -0.20 16.60
C LEU A 7 -8.69 -1.62 16.03
N VAL A 8 -9.49 -2.55 16.59
CA VAL A 8 -9.57 -3.93 16.09
C VAL A 8 -10.12 -3.97 14.65
N THR A 9 -11.12 -3.15 14.35
CA THR A 9 -11.71 -3.09 13.00
C THR A 9 -10.73 -2.49 12.01
N GLY A 10 -10.08 -1.36 12.36
CA GLY A 10 -9.05 -0.72 11.53
C GLY A 10 -7.91 -1.69 11.20
N ARG A 11 -7.43 -2.45 12.19
CA ARG A 11 -6.42 -3.48 11.98
C ARG A 11 -6.86 -4.55 10.98
N ARG A 12 -8.06 -5.10 11.14
CA ARG A 12 -8.58 -6.15 10.23
C ARG A 12 -8.69 -5.65 8.79
N ILE A 13 -9.23 -4.45 8.61
CA ILE A 13 -9.32 -3.82 7.28
C ILE A 13 -7.92 -3.63 6.70
N LEU A 14 -6.99 -3.08 7.48
CA LEU A 14 -5.62 -2.83 7.05
C LEU A 14 -4.88 -4.13 6.68
N THR A 15 -5.07 -5.20 7.44
CA THR A 15 -4.54 -6.53 7.12
C THR A 15 -5.03 -7.01 5.75
N VAL A 16 -6.33 -6.92 5.49
CA VAL A 16 -6.90 -7.33 4.19
C VAL A 16 -6.36 -6.46 3.06
N LEU A 17 -6.32 -5.14 3.25
CA LEU A 17 -5.80 -4.21 2.25
C LEU A 17 -4.33 -4.48 1.91
N LEU A 18 -3.47 -4.77 2.90
CA LEU A 18 -2.06 -5.09 2.68
C LEU A 18 -1.88 -6.41 1.92
N VAL A 19 -2.69 -7.43 2.23
CA VAL A 19 -2.66 -8.71 1.50
C VAL A 19 -3.07 -8.49 0.03
N LEU A 20 -4.14 -7.73 -0.21
CA LEU A 20 -4.61 -7.43 -1.55
C LEU A 20 -3.60 -6.56 -2.33
N SER A 21 -3.04 -5.52 -1.71
CA SER A 21 -2.02 -4.67 -2.32
C SER A 21 -0.78 -5.50 -2.71
N ALA A 22 -0.27 -6.34 -1.80
CA ALA A 22 0.84 -7.23 -2.10
C ALA A 22 0.53 -8.18 -3.27
N ALA A 23 -0.66 -8.78 -3.30
CA ALA A 23 -1.06 -9.67 -4.39
C ALA A 23 -1.14 -8.95 -5.74
N VAL A 24 -1.70 -7.73 -5.77
CA VAL A 24 -1.77 -6.90 -6.98
C VAL A 24 -0.38 -6.53 -7.48
N HIS A 25 0.52 -6.05 -6.61
CA HIS A 25 1.87 -5.70 -7.02
C HIS A 25 2.71 -6.91 -7.45
N VAL A 26 2.52 -8.09 -6.83
CA VAL A 26 3.13 -9.33 -7.34
C VAL A 26 2.63 -9.63 -8.75
N ARG A 27 1.32 -9.52 -9.00
CA ARG A 27 0.73 -9.72 -10.33
C ARG A 27 1.23 -8.71 -11.35
N LEU A 28 1.43 -7.45 -10.97
CA LEU A 28 1.99 -6.40 -11.82
C LEU A 28 3.46 -6.67 -12.13
N ALA A 29 4.26 -7.06 -11.12
CA ALA A 29 5.68 -7.39 -11.30
C ALA A 29 5.89 -8.52 -12.33
N PHE A 30 5.05 -9.57 -12.29
CA PHE A 30 5.09 -10.66 -13.28
C PHE A 30 4.53 -10.28 -14.65
N GLY A 31 3.71 -9.23 -14.73
CA GLY A 31 3.15 -8.71 -15.99
C GLY A 31 3.96 -7.58 -16.61
N ALA A 32 5.02 -7.12 -15.95
CA ALA A 32 5.80 -5.96 -16.37
C ALA A 32 6.62 -6.23 -17.64
N THR A 33 6.67 -5.23 -18.53
CA THR A 33 7.38 -5.29 -19.81
C THR A 33 8.89 -5.00 -19.69
N GLY A 34 9.41 -4.80 -18.47
CA GLY A 34 10.84 -4.54 -18.26
C GLY A 34 11.27 -4.67 -16.79
N PRO A 35 12.59 -4.82 -16.54
CA PRO A 35 13.13 -5.14 -15.22
C PRO A 35 12.95 -4.01 -14.20
N VAL A 36 12.95 -2.75 -14.66
CA VAL A 36 12.74 -1.59 -13.78
C VAL A 36 11.33 -1.60 -13.19
N LEU A 37 10.31 -1.78 -14.04
CA LEU A 37 8.91 -1.83 -13.59
C LEU A 37 8.66 -3.05 -12.70
N ALA A 38 9.18 -4.23 -13.09
CA ALA A 38 9.12 -5.43 -12.26
C ALA A 38 9.76 -5.22 -10.88
N GLY A 39 10.91 -4.53 -10.84
CA GLY A 39 11.61 -4.20 -9.60
C GLY A 39 10.83 -3.22 -8.71
N LEU A 40 10.19 -2.20 -9.29
CA LEU A 40 9.37 -1.25 -8.55
C LEU A 40 8.14 -1.92 -7.94
N ASP A 41 7.40 -2.70 -8.73
CA ASP A 41 6.26 -3.47 -8.22
C ASP A 41 6.69 -4.50 -7.17
N GLY A 42 7.82 -5.19 -7.39
CA GLY A 42 8.41 -6.09 -6.41
C GLY A 42 8.77 -5.40 -5.10
N LEU A 43 9.28 -4.16 -5.16
CA LEU A 43 9.60 -3.35 -3.98
C LEU A 43 8.34 -2.97 -3.20
N VAL A 44 7.28 -2.54 -3.88
CA VAL A 44 6.00 -2.20 -3.23
C VAL A 44 5.37 -3.45 -2.61
N ALA A 45 5.38 -4.58 -3.31
CA ALA A 45 4.92 -5.85 -2.75
C ALA A 45 5.71 -6.25 -1.50
N ALA A 46 7.04 -6.13 -1.52
CA ALA A 46 7.88 -6.42 -0.37
C ALA A 46 7.57 -5.48 0.81
N ALA A 47 7.40 -4.17 0.54
CA ALA A 47 7.03 -3.20 1.56
C ALA A 47 5.66 -3.52 2.20
N ALA A 48 4.67 -3.92 1.38
CA ALA A 48 3.36 -4.33 1.86
C ALA A 48 3.45 -5.59 2.76
N VAL A 49 4.24 -6.59 2.36
CA VAL A 49 4.46 -7.82 3.16
C VAL A 49 5.18 -7.51 4.47
N VAL A 50 6.24 -6.70 4.44
CA VAL A 50 6.95 -6.31 5.67
C VAL A 50 6.03 -5.56 6.62
N SER A 51 5.25 -4.60 6.12
CA SER A 51 4.26 -3.86 6.92
C SER A 51 3.16 -4.78 7.47
N LEU A 52 2.69 -5.75 6.69
CA LEU A 52 1.75 -6.78 7.15
C LEU A 52 2.34 -7.60 8.31
N LEU A 53 3.56 -8.10 8.15
CA LEU A 53 4.23 -8.89 9.20
C LEU A 53 4.46 -8.06 10.46
N LEU A 54 4.83 -6.78 10.33
CA LEU A 54 4.94 -5.86 11.47
C LEU A 54 3.60 -5.67 12.15
N LEU A 55 2.54 -5.40 11.40
CA LEU A 55 1.18 -5.19 11.91
C LEU A 55 0.61 -6.43 12.64
N LEU A 56 0.94 -7.63 12.14
CA LEU A 56 0.54 -8.89 12.75
C LEU A 56 1.28 -9.16 14.07
N ARG A 57 2.53 -8.70 14.19
CA ARG A 57 3.35 -8.86 15.41
C ARG A 57 3.05 -7.79 16.46
N ARG A 58 2.81 -6.55 16.04
CA ARG A 58 2.61 -5.40 16.92
C ARG A 58 1.62 -4.42 16.32
N THR A 59 0.80 -3.81 17.16
CA THR A 59 -0.21 -2.83 16.78
C THR A 59 0.07 -1.48 17.41
N ASP A 60 1.34 -1.08 17.39
CA ASP A 60 1.81 0.19 17.91
C ASP A 60 1.83 1.27 16.82
N GLY A 61 2.00 2.52 17.23
CA GLY A 61 2.10 3.66 16.31
C GLY A 61 3.13 3.45 15.19
N PRO A 62 4.36 2.96 15.49
CA PRO A 62 5.37 2.66 14.47
C PRO A 62 4.93 1.65 13.40
N ALA A 63 4.23 0.56 13.76
CA ALA A 63 3.74 -0.38 12.76
C ALA A 63 2.65 0.22 11.87
N LEU A 64 1.76 1.03 12.43
CA LEU A 64 0.74 1.75 11.65
C LEU A 64 1.38 2.80 10.73
N LEU A 65 2.42 3.49 11.18
CA LEU A 65 3.21 4.40 10.34
C LEU A 65 3.89 3.65 9.19
N ALA A 66 4.48 2.49 9.44
CA ALA A 66 5.08 1.66 8.41
C ALA A 66 4.06 1.25 7.34
N CYS A 67 2.84 0.90 7.74
CA CYS A 67 1.74 0.61 6.80
C CYS A 67 1.39 1.84 5.95
N ALA A 68 1.28 3.03 6.56
CA ALA A 68 1.02 4.27 5.83
C ALA A 68 2.14 4.59 4.82
N VAL A 69 3.40 4.39 5.21
CA VAL A 69 4.55 4.57 4.30
C VAL A 69 4.53 3.57 3.15
N ALA A 70 4.21 2.30 3.41
CA ALA A 70 4.11 1.29 2.36
C ALA A 70 3.04 1.63 1.31
N GLY A 71 1.83 2.02 1.73
CA GLY A 71 0.81 2.52 0.79
C GLY A 71 1.24 3.82 0.10
N GLY A 72 1.93 4.72 0.81
CA GLY A 72 2.45 5.96 0.24
C GLY A 72 3.46 5.72 -0.89
N LEU A 73 4.30 4.69 -0.77
CA LEU A 73 5.24 4.28 -1.82
C LEU A 73 4.52 3.83 -3.09
N GLY A 74 3.49 2.99 -2.96
CA GLY A 74 2.68 2.55 -4.10
C GLY A 74 1.99 3.71 -4.81
N VAL A 75 1.39 4.64 -4.05
CA VAL A 75 0.81 5.88 -4.60
C VAL A 75 1.86 6.75 -5.30
N ALA A 76 3.03 6.93 -4.70
CA ALA A 76 4.10 7.76 -5.27
C ALA A 76 4.68 7.17 -6.56
N LEU A 77 4.79 5.84 -6.63
CA LEU A 77 5.36 5.13 -7.78
C LEU A 77 4.35 4.89 -8.91
N PHE A 78 3.04 5.06 -8.65
CA PHE A 78 1.99 4.80 -9.63
C PHE A 78 2.19 5.50 -10.98
N LEU A 79 2.73 6.73 -11.01
CA LEU A 79 2.91 7.48 -12.25
C LEU A 79 4.20 7.14 -13.01
N VAL A 80 5.12 6.39 -12.40
CA VAL A 80 6.43 6.07 -13.00
C VAL A 80 6.30 5.33 -14.35
N PRO A 81 5.41 4.33 -14.52
CA PRO A 81 5.25 3.67 -15.81
C PRO A 81 4.82 4.64 -16.92
N GLY A 82 3.95 5.61 -16.62
CA GLY A 82 3.52 6.63 -17.58
C GLY A 82 4.62 7.58 -17.99
N LEU A 83 5.47 7.98 -17.04
CA LEU A 83 6.64 8.80 -17.33
C LEU A 83 7.65 8.06 -18.20
N LEU A 84 7.89 6.77 -17.93
CA LEU A 84 8.77 5.93 -18.74
C LEU A 84 8.21 5.73 -20.16
N ALA A 85 6.90 5.46 -20.30
CA ALA A 85 6.25 5.33 -21.59
C ALA A 85 6.37 6.63 -22.42
N ALA A 86 6.13 7.79 -21.80
CA ALA A 86 6.27 9.09 -22.44
C ALA A 86 7.72 9.37 -22.87
N ALA A 87 8.70 9.04 -22.02
CA ALA A 87 10.13 9.20 -22.33
C ALA A 87 10.59 8.31 -23.51
N GLN A 88 9.90 7.19 -23.75
CA GLN A 88 10.15 6.27 -24.86
C GLN A 88 9.33 6.62 -26.12
N GLY A 89 8.58 7.73 -26.13
CA GLY A 89 7.74 8.15 -27.26
C GLY A 89 6.46 7.33 -27.44
N ALA A 90 6.08 6.51 -26.45
CA ALA A 90 4.83 5.76 -26.45
C ALA A 90 3.68 6.59 -25.89
N ASN A 91 2.44 6.11 -26.09
CA ASN A 91 1.26 6.72 -25.47
C ASN A 91 1.37 6.64 -23.93
N TRP A 92 1.28 7.79 -23.26
CA TRP A 92 1.44 7.91 -21.82
C TRP A 92 0.38 7.15 -21.01
N THR A 93 -0.73 6.70 -21.60
CA THR A 93 -1.76 5.89 -20.92
C THR A 93 -1.67 4.39 -21.22
N ALA A 94 -0.73 3.94 -22.05
CA ALA A 94 -0.67 2.54 -22.49
C ALA A 94 -0.39 1.54 -21.36
N TRP A 95 0.15 2.00 -20.24
CA TRP A 95 0.41 1.20 -19.03
C TRP A 95 -0.81 1.10 -18.11
N LEU A 96 -1.82 1.97 -18.27
CA LEU A 96 -2.94 2.09 -17.36
C LEU A 96 -3.99 1.03 -17.68
N ASP A 97 -4.10 0.05 -16.79
CA ASP A 97 -5.07 -1.04 -16.85
C ASP A 97 -5.84 -1.17 -15.52
N ALA A 98 -6.78 -2.11 -15.47
CA ALA A 98 -7.60 -2.34 -14.27
C ALA A 98 -6.75 -2.74 -13.04
N TRP A 99 -5.61 -3.42 -13.24
CA TRP A 99 -4.75 -3.88 -12.16
C TRP A 99 -3.94 -2.74 -11.56
N SER A 100 -3.33 -1.92 -12.40
CA SER A 100 -2.56 -0.74 -12.00
C SER A 100 -3.45 0.31 -11.33
N PHE A 101 -4.66 0.54 -11.85
CA PHE A 101 -5.65 1.38 -11.15
C PHE A 101 -6.11 0.76 -9.82
N GLY A 102 -6.34 -0.55 -9.79
CA GLY A 102 -6.67 -1.29 -8.57
C GLY A 102 -5.58 -1.19 -7.50
N GLY A 103 -4.31 -1.27 -7.90
CA GLY A 103 -3.14 -1.08 -7.03
C GLY A 103 -3.15 0.29 -6.38
N LEU A 104 -3.26 1.36 -7.18
CA LEU A 104 -3.36 2.73 -6.67
C LEU A 104 -4.48 2.90 -5.63
N LEU A 105 -5.66 2.36 -5.93
CA LEU A 105 -6.81 2.47 -5.02
C LEU A 105 -6.55 1.76 -3.70
N LEU A 106 -6.00 0.54 -3.75
CA LEU A 106 -5.63 -0.22 -2.56
C LEU A 106 -4.60 0.54 -1.72
N ASP A 107 -3.56 1.05 -2.35
CA ASP A 107 -2.48 1.76 -1.67
C ASP A 107 -2.96 3.06 -1.02
N ALA A 108 -3.80 3.82 -1.72
CA ALA A 108 -4.44 5.01 -1.17
C ALA A 108 -5.35 4.67 0.03
N MET A 109 -6.05 3.53 -0.01
CA MET A 109 -6.85 3.05 1.12
C MET A 109 -5.97 2.58 2.28
N VAL A 110 -4.85 1.91 2.02
CA VAL A 110 -3.86 1.52 3.05
C VAL A 110 -3.39 2.77 3.79
N VAL A 111 -2.98 3.83 3.08
CA VAL A 111 -2.57 5.11 3.68
C VAL A 111 -3.68 5.67 4.57
N ARG A 112 -4.89 5.78 4.01
CA ARG A 112 -6.04 6.38 4.69
C ARG A 112 -6.40 5.65 5.98
N ILE A 113 -6.50 4.33 5.91
CA ILE A 113 -6.87 3.50 7.07
C ILE A 113 -5.75 3.45 8.09
N ALA A 114 -4.48 3.37 7.67
CA ALA A 114 -3.34 3.37 8.57
C ALA A 114 -3.25 4.68 9.36
N VAL A 115 -3.33 5.83 8.69
CA VAL A 115 -3.30 7.16 9.34
C VAL A 115 -4.51 7.36 10.26
N PHE A 116 -5.71 6.96 9.82
CA PHE A 116 -6.90 7.02 10.65
C PHE A 116 -6.74 6.19 11.93
N THR A 117 -6.24 4.96 11.80
CA THR A 117 -6.04 4.05 12.93
C THR A 117 -4.96 4.58 13.87
N LEU A 118 -3.88 5.17 13.33
CA LEU A 118 -2.80 5.79 14.10
C LEU A 118 -3.31 6.95 14.96
N ARG A 119 -4.02 7.91 14.35
CA ARG A 119 -4.59 9.07 15.07
C ARG A 119 -5.53 8.64 16.19
N ARG A 120 -6.31 7.57 15.97
CA ARG A 120 -7.20 7.02 16.99
C ARG A 120 -6.44 6.35 18.13
N ALA A 121 -5.35 5.65 17.82
CA ALA A 121 -4.48 5.04 18.82
C ALA A 121 -3.76 6.09 19.70
N GLU A 122 -3.36 7.22 19.11
CA GLU A 122 -2.69 8.32 19.82
C GLU A 122 -3.65 9.17 20.66
N GLY A 123 -4.91 9.34 20.22
CA GLY A 123 -5.93 10.08 20.94
C GLY A 123 -6.59 9.32 22.10
N ALA A 124 -6.35 8.02 22.22
CA ALA A 124 -6.85 7.23 23.34
C ALA A 124 -6.03 7.52 24.62
N PRO A 125 -6.66 7.83 25.77
CA PRO A 125 -5.92 8.06 27.01
C PRO A 125 -5.09 6.83 27.37
N ARG A 126 -3.77 7.02 27.52
CA ARG A 126 -2.84 5.98 27.99
C ARG A 126 -3.27 5.58 29.40
N ARG A 127 -3.82 4.37 29.52
CA ARG A 127 -4.12 3.75 30.82
C ARG A 127 -2.86 3.23 31.47
#